data_AF-A0A124ILF6-F1
#
_entry.id   AF-A0A124ILF6-F1
#
_cell.length_a   1.000
_cell.length_b   1.000
_cell.length_c   1.000
_cell.angle_alpha   90.00
_cell.angle_beta   90.00
_cell.angle_gamma   90.00
#
_symmetry.space_group_name_H-M   'P 1'
#
loop_
_entity.id
_entity.type
_entity.pdbx_description
1 polymer ?
#
loop_
_entity_poly.entity_id
_entity_poly.type
_entity_poly.pdbx_seq_one_letter_code
_entity_poly.pdbx_strand_id
1 'polypeptide(L)'
;MNKMKEELIAPCGMNCRLCLGNQREKNHCKGCRIEIDLRVRCIIKNCSVIQSNKSGFCFECDKYPCRRLKQLDKRYRTKYHMSMLENLEQIKQYGTDSFLRSEENKWTCKECGNFVCVHRAFCLVCKTPFIE
;
A
#
# COMPACT_ATOMS: atom_id res chain seq x y z
N MET A 1 5.00 12.06 16.43
CA MET A 1 3.87 11.77 15.53
C MET A 1 4.19 10.52 14.73
N ASN A 2 3.27 9.55 14.67
CA ASN A 2 3.44 8.37 13.82
C ASN A 2 3.36 8.81 12.36
N LYS A 3 4.50 8.91 11.68
CA LYS A 3 4.59 9.23 10.25
C LYS A 3 4.61 7.94 9.44
N MET A 4 3.93 7.90 8.30
CA MET A 4 4.07 6.84 7.33
C MET A 4 5.48 6.89 6.71
N LYS A 5 6.01 5.72 6.34
CA LYS A 5 7.39 5.58 5.88
C LYS A 5 7.44 5.07 4.46
N GLU A 6 8.35 5.62 3.66
CA GLU A 6 8.57 5.24 2.26
C GLU A 6 8.93 3.74 2.11
N GLU A 7 9.67 3.18 3.07
CA GLU A 7 10.03 1.75 3.09
C GLU A 7 8.81 0.80 3.05
N LEU A 8 7.64 1.28 3.46
CA LEU A 8 6.38 0.53 3.45
C LEU A 8 5.56 0.72 2.16
N ILE A 9 6.01 1.53 1.21
CA ILE A 9 5.31 1.71 -0.06
C ILE A 9 5.75 0.62 -1.03
N ALA A 10 4.89 -0.37 -1.25
CA ALA A 10 5.17 -1.52 -2.08
C ALA A 10 5.39 -1.13 -3.56
N PRO A 11 6.16 -1.91 -4.33
CA PRO A 11 6.35 -1.68 -5.76
C PRO A 11 5.06 -1.60 -6.59
N CYS A 12 3.96 -2.18 -6.08
CA CYS A 12 2.65 -2.14 -6.72
C CYS A 12 1.80 -0.93 -6.35
N GLY A 13 2.31 0.03 -5.55
CA GLY A 13 1.55 1.19 -5.08
C GLY A 13 0.77 0.99 -3.79
N MET A 14 0.88 -0.19 -3.15
CA MET A 14 0.22 -0.43 -1.87
C MET A 14 1.02 0.23 -0.74
N ASN A 15 0.36 1.05 0.07
CA ASN A 15 0.91 1.46 1.35
C ASN A 15 0.75 0.33 2.37
N CYS A 16 1.81 -0.46 2.60
CA CYS A 16 1.77 -1.62 3.49
C CYS A 16 1.39 -1.25 4.92
N ARG A 17 1.58 0.00 5.37
CA ARG A 17 1.17 0.44 6.72
C ARG A 17 -0.33 0.26 6.98
N LEU A 18 -1.14 0.31 5.92
CA LEU A 18 -2.61 0.17 5.97
C LEU A 18 -3.07 -1.29 5.86
N CYS A 19 -2.15 -2.22 5.61
CA CYS A 19 -2.46 -3.63 5.45
C CYS A 19 -2.71 -4.30 6.80
N LEU A 20 -3.73 -5.17 6.89
CA LEU A 20 -3.99 -5.97 8.10
C LEU A 20 -2.77 -6.82 8.47
N GLY A 21 -2.05 -7.32 7.47
CA GLY A 21 -0.83 -8.08 7.69
C GLY A 21 0.23 -7.27 8.43
N ASN A 22 0.34 -5.96 8.18
CA ASN A 22 1.30 -5.09 8.86
C ASN A 22 0.81 -4.63 10.23
N GLN A 23 -0.50 -4.41 10.38
CA GLN A 23 -1.09 -3.89 11.62
C GLN A 23 -1.40 -4.95 12.68
N ARG A 24 -1.33 -6.26 12.37
CA ARG A 24 -1.53 -7.31 13.37
C ARG A 24 -0.33 -7.42 14.33
N GLU A 25 -0.58 -7.82 15.56
CA GLU A 25 0.46 -7.97 16.60
C GLU A 25 1.38 -9.17 16.35
N LYS A 26 0.79 -10.35 16.10
CA LYS A 26 1.54 -11.59 15.90
C LYS A 26 1.87 -11.83 14.43
N ASN A 27 3.09 -12.29 14.16
CA ASN A 27 3.58 -12.57 12.80
C ASN A 27 3.40 -11.37 11.86
N HIS A 28 3.61 -10.14 12.35
CA HIS A 28 3.38 -8.94 11.57
C HIS A 28 4.22 -8.92 10.27
N CYS A 29 3.60 -8.51 9.18
CA CYS A 29 4.22 -8.32 7.86
C CYS A 29 5.02 -7.02 7.92
N LYS A 30 6.32 -7.10 7.63
CA LYS A 30 7.23 -5.97 7.68
C LYS A 30 7.17 -5.10 6.42
N GLY A 31 6.51 -5.61 5.37
CA GLY A 31 6.24 -4.85 4.14
C GLY A 31 6.89 -5.49 2.91
N CYS A 32 6.42 -5.09 1.73
CA CYS A 32 6.81 -5.75 0.48
C CYS A 32 8.24 -5.46 0.02
N ARG A 33 8.93 -4.48 0.60
CA ARG A 33 10.34 -4.18 0.28
C ARG A 33 11.34 -4.96 1.13
N ILE A 34 10.86 -5.77 2.09
CA ILE A 34 11.69 -6.62 2.94
C ILE A 34 11.69 -8.06 2.40
N GLU A 35 12.88 -8.68 2.42
CA GLU A 35 13.07 -10.04 1.88
C GLU A 35 12.58 -11.15 2.82
N ILE A 36 12.54 -10.92 4.13
CA ILE A 36 12.14 -11.95 5.12
C ILE A 36 10.65 -11.82 5.48
N ASP A 37 9.78 -11.65 4.48
CA ASP A 37 8.34 -11.42 4.68
C ASP A 37 7.48 -12.58 4.15
N LEU A 38 6.29 -12.78 4.72
CA LEU A 38 5.29 -13.74 4.21
C LEU A 38 4.90 -13.51 2.73
N ARG A 39 5.16 -12.31 2.21
CA ARG A 39 4.96 -11.94 0.81
C ARG A 39 6.13 -12.30 -0.12
N VAL A 40 7.13 -13.08 0.31
CA VAL A 40 8.26 -13.54 -0.53
C VAL A 40 7.81 -14.14 -1.86
N ARG A 41 6.64 -14.80 -1.93
CA ARG A 41 6.13 -15.43 -3.17
C ARG A 41 5.31 -14.50 -4.07
N CYS A 42 5.24 -13.19 -3.77
CA CYS A 42 4.42 -12.26 -4.53
C CYS A 42 4.96 -12.08 -5.95
N ILE A 43 4.17 -12.47 -6.95
CA ILE A 43 4.56 -12.41 -8.37
C ILE A 43 4.77 -10.98 -8.89
N ILE A 44 4.16 -9.97 -8.26
CA ILE A 44 4.38 -8.57 -8.61
C ILE A 44 5.67 -8.08 -7.98
N LYS A 45 5.89 -8.33 -6.67
CA LYS A 45 7.15 -7.99 -5.97
C LYS A 45 8.36 -8.56 -6.72
N ASN A 46 8.26 -9.82 -7.16
CA ASN A 46 9.34 -10.55 -7.81
C ASN A 46 9.38 -10.35 -9.34
N CYS A 47 8.68 -9.34 -9.87
CA CYS A 47 8.74 -9.05 -11.29
C CYS A 47 10.14 -8.56 -11.66
N SER A 48 10.81 -9.21 -12.62
CA SER A 48 12.17 -8.87 -13.04
C SER A 48 12.32 -7.39 -13.43
N VAL A 49 11.34 -6.83 -14.14
CA VAL A 49 11.32 -5.41 -14.52
C VAL A 49 11.43 -4.48 -13.29
N ILE A 50 10.75 -4.79 -12.20
CA ILE A 50 10.80 -3.97 -10.97
C ILE A 50 12.18 -4.08 -10.30
N GLN A 51 12.82 -5.25 -10.37
CA GLN A 51 14.13 -5.47 -9.78
C GLN A 51 15.25 -4.74 -10.55
N SER A 52 15.04 -4.46 -11.84
CA SER A 52 16.03 -3.79 -12.69
C SER A 52 15.75 -2.31 -12.93
N ASN A 53 14.53 -1.83 -12.70
CA ASN A 53 14.15 -0.44 -12.98
C ASN A 53 14.58 0.52 -11.87
N LYS A 54 14.71 1.81 -12.20
CA LYS A 54 15.32 2.80 -11.28
C LYS A 54 14.38 3.18 -10.14
N SER A 55 13.09 3.29 -10.44
CA SER A 55 12.07 3.68 -9.46
C SER A 55 11.74 2.57 -8.45
N GLY A 56 11.99 1.31 -8.78
CA GLY A 56 11.54 0.18 -7.98
C GLY A 56 10.01 0.08 -7.90
N PHE A 57 9.29 0.63 -8.88
CA PHE A 57 7.83 0.65 -8.96
C PHE A 57 7.32 0.07 -10.28
N CYS A 58 6.06 -0.36 -10.30
CA CYS A 58 5.44 -0.95 -11.48
C CYS A 58 5.23 0.04 -12.64
N PHE A 59 5.18 1.35 -12.39
CA PHE A 59 4.90 2.36 -13.42
C PHE A 59 6.05 2.55 -14.42
N GLU A 60 7.25 2.08 -14.09
CA GLU A 60 8.41 2.04 -14.98
C GLU A 60 8.50 0.65 -15.64
N CYS A 61 7.53 0.38 -16.51
CA CYS A 61 7.40 -0.87 -17.26
C CYS A 61 6.63 -0.62 -18.57
N ASP A 62 7.12 -1.08 -19.70
CA ASP A 62 6.47 -0.89 -21.01
C ASP A 62 5.08 -1.52 -21.11
N LYS A 63 4.81 -2.51 -20.25
CA LYS A 63 3.52 -3.19 -20.16
C LYS A 63 2.58 -2.53 -19.16
N TYR A 64 2.92 -1.38 -18.59
CA TYR A 64 2.12 -0.70 -17.58
C TYR A 64 0.84 -0.07 -18.17
N PRO A 65 -0.33 -0.23 -17.53
CA PRO A 65 -0.60 -1.15 -16.42
C PRO A 65 -0.70 -2.59 -16.93
N CYS A 66 0.06 -3.51 -16.34
CA CYS A 66 0.08 -4.90 -16.82
C CYS A 66 -1.09 -5.72 -16.26
N ARG A 67 -1.42 -6.88 -16.86
CA ARG A 67 -2.55 -7.73 -16.44
C ARG A 67 -2.56 -8.03 -14.93
N ARG A 68 -1.40 -8.35 -14.36
CA ARG A 68 -1.25 -8.68 -12.93
C ARG A 68 -1.62 -7.50 -12.03
N LEU A 69 -1.17 -6.30 -12.41
CA LEU A 69 -1.46 -5.08 -11.65
C LEU A 69 -2.93 -4.68 -11.78
N LYS A 70 -3.52 -4.74 -12.99
CA LYS A 70 -4.96 -4.48 -13.20
C LYS A 70 -5.84 -5.40 -12.36
N GLN A 71 -5.48 -6.68 -12.23
CA GLN A 71 -6.20 -7.63 -11.40
C GLN A 71 -6.11 -7.30 -9.90
N LEU A 72 -4.91 -6.94 -9.43
CA LEU A 72 -4.72 -6.48 -8.04
C LEU A 72 -5.54 -5.22 -7.77
N ASP A 73 -5.45 -4.23 -8.65
CA ASP A 73 -6.16 -2.96 -8.57
C ASP A 73 -7.68 -3.17 -8.52
N LYS A 74 -8.24 -3.95 -9.46
CA LYS A 74 -9.68 -4.27 -9.49
C LYS A 74 -10.14 -4.84 -8.14
N ARG A 75 -9.40 -5.82 -7.60
CA ARG A 75 -9.73 -6.42 -6.29
C ARG A 75 -9.71 -5.40 -5.16
N TYR A 76 -8.71 -4.52 -5.12
CA TYR A 76 -8.59 -3.53 -4.05
C TYR A 76 -9.65 -2.44 -4.16
N ARG A 77 -9.98 -1.98 -5.37
CA ARG A 77 -11.08 -1.01 -5.55
C ARG A 77 -12.41 -1.60 -5.12
N THR A 78 -12.71 -2.83 -5.52
CA THR A 78 -14.01 -3.45 -5.23
C THR A 78 -14.17 -3.90 -3.78
N LYS A 79 -13.07 -4.17 -3.06
CA LYS A 79 -13.15 -4.70 -1.68
C LYS A 79 -12.73 -3.72 -0.60
N TYR A 80 -11.86 -2.77 -0.93
CA TYR A 80 -11.12 -1.95 0.03
C TYR A 80 -11.06 -0.47 -0.34
N HIS A 81 -11.83 -0.03 -1.35
CA HIS A 81 -11.94 1.38 -1.77
C HIS A 81 -10.58 2.08 -2.00
N MET A 82 -9.60 1.31 -2.48
CA MET A 82 -8.23 1.78 -2.77
C MET A 82 -7.83 1.32 -4.16
N SER A 83 -7.17 2.19 -4.93
CA SER A 83 -6.62 1.86 -6.25
C SER A 83 -5.10 1.81 -6.20
N MET A 84 -4.53 0.71 -6.68
CA MET A 84 -3.09 0.61 -6.87
C MET A 84 -2.61 1.49 -8.02
N LEU A 85 -3.44 1.64 -9.05
CA LEU A 85 -3.12 2.47 -10.21
C LEU A 85 -3.13 3.96 -9.84
N GLU A 86 -4.15 4.43 -9.12
CA GLU A 86 -4.18 5.82 -8.64
C GLU A 86 -3.00 6.11 -7.71
N ASN A 87 -2.68 5.19 -6.78
CA ASN A 87 -1.52 5.35 -5.91
C ASN A 87 -0.21 5.45 -6.69
N LEU A 88 0.00 4.58 -7.69
CA LEU A 88 1.19 4.62 -8.53
C LEU A 88 1.26 5.89 -9.37
N GLU A 89 0.14 6.39 -9.87
CA GLU A 89 0.09 7.64 -10.62
C GLU A 89 0.45 8.83 -9.73
N GLN A 90 -0.07 8.86 -8.49
CA GLN A 90 0.28 9.89 -7.50
C GLN A 90 1.78 9.88 -7.18
N ILE A 91 2.36 8.70 -6.95
CA ILE A 91 3.80 8.55 -6.70
C ILE A 91 4.62 9.01 -7.90
N LYS A 92 4.19 8.66 -9.12
CA LYS A 92 4.88 9.03 -10.36
C LYS A 92 4.85 10.54 -10.61
N GLN A 93 3.70 11.18 -10.40
CA GLN A 93 3.50 12.60 -10.69
C GLN A 93 4.09 13.52 -9.61
N TYR A 94 3.94 13.15 -8.35
CA TYR A 94 4.21 14.05 -7.21
C TYR A 94 5.25 13.52 -6.22
N GLY A 95 5.77 12.32 -6.45
CA GLY A 95 6.75 11.66 -5.58
C GLY A 95 6.15 10.99 -4.35
N THR A 96 6.94 10.12 -3.71
CA THR A 96 6.50 9.32 -2.55
C THR A 96 6.12 10.20 -1.35
N ASP A 97 6.84 11.30 -1.12
CA ASP A 97 6.57 12.20 0.02
C ASP A 97 5.19 12.86 -0.07
N SER A 98 4.77 13.27 -1.26
CA SER A 98 3.44 13.83 -1.48
C SER A 98 2.36 12.76 -1.25
N PHE A 99 2.57 11.59 -1.83
CA PHE A 99 1.69 10.43 -1.66
C PHE A 99 1.52 10.06 -0.17
N LEU A 100 2.61 10.00 0.61
CA LEU A 100 2.56 9.68 2.03
C LEU A 100 1.75 10.70 2.83
N ARG A 101 1.91 12.01 2.56
CA ARG A 101 1.09 13.05 3.22
C ARG A 101 -0.40 12.90 2.89
N SER A 102 -0.71 12.60 1.62
CA SER A 102 -2.09 12.33 1.21
C SER A 102 -2.67 11.10 1.93
N GLU A 103 -1.90 10.03 2.04
CA GLU A 103 -2.31 8.80 2.73
C GLU A 103 -2.46 9.01 4.24
N GLU A 104 -1.57 9.78 4.88
CA GLU A 104 -1.70 10.16 6.29
C GLU A 104 -3.01 10.90 6.55
N ASN A 105 -3.33 11.90 5.72
CA ASN A 105 -4.57 12.64 5.84
C ASN A 105 -5.80 11.75 5.62
N LYS A 106 -5.76 10.90 4.59
CA LYS A 106 -6.89 10.04 4.20
C LYS A 106 -7.17 8.94 5.23
N TRP A 107 -6.12 8.31 5.77
CA TRP A 107 -6.26 7.07 6.54
C TRP A 107 -6.04 7.23 8.04
N THR A 108 -5.95 8.46 8.55
CA THR A 108 -5.92 8.71 10.00
C THR A 108 -7.33 8.65 10.59
N CYS A 109 -7.49 7.85 11.65
CA CYS A 109 -8.71 7.82 12.44
C CYS A 109 -8.90 9.15 13.15
N LYS A 110 -10.02 9.84 12.88
CA LYS A 110 -10.33 11.15 13.45
C LYS A 110 -10.50 11.12 14.98
N GLU A 111 -10.92 10.00 15.54
CA GLU A 111 -11.15 9.86 16.99
C GLU A 111 -9.87 9.63 17.80
N CYS A 112 -8.94 8.80 17.29
CA CYS A 112 -7.77 8.37 18.08
C CYS A 112 -6.42 8.66 17.42
N GLY A 113 -6.40 9.24 16.23
CA GLY A 113 -5.16 9.59 15.50
C GLY A 113 -4.35 8.41 14.97
N ASN A 114 -4.81 7.17 15.13
CA ASN A 114 -4.13 6.00 14.56
C ASN A 114 -4.47 5.80 13.08
N PHE A 115 -3.53 5.23 12.32
CA PHE A 115 -3.81 4.81 10.95
C PHE A 115 -4.77 3.62 10.92
N VAL A 116 -5.83 3.76 10.15
CA VAL A 116 -6.84 2.71 9.99
C VAL A 116 -6.36 1.61 9.04
N CYS A 117 -6.99 0.44 9.12
CA CYS A 117 -6.69 -0.68 8.27
C CYS A 117 -7.61 -0.68 7.05
N VAL A 118 -7.04 -0.73 5.84
CA VAL A 118 -7.83 -0.77 4.59
C VAL A 118 -8.73 -2.02 4.48
N HIS A 119 -8.46 -3.06 5.27
CA HIS A 119 -9.18 -4.34 5.25
C HIS A 119 -10.32 -4.42 6.29
N ARG A 120 -10.64 -3.32 6.97
CA ARG A 120 -11.66 -3.26 8.02
C ARG A 120 -12.48 -1.99 7.89
N ALA A 121 -13.77 -2.10 8.23
CA ALA A 121 -14.69 -0.97 8.26
C ALA A 121 -14.55 -0.08 9.50
N PHE A 122 -13.64 -0.43 10.43
CA PHE A 122 -13.44 0.25 11.71
C PHE A 122 -11.95 0.34 12.07
N CYS A 123 -11.63 1.31 12.93
CA CYS A 123 -10.30 1.48 13.49
C CYS A 123 -9.93 0.28 14.39
N LEU A 124 -8.78 -0.36 14.12
CA LEU A 124 -8.35 -1.52 14.93
C LEU A 124 -8.07 -1.17 16.39
N VAL A 125 -7.79 0.11 16.69
CA VAL A 125 -7.48 0.61 18.04
C VAL A 125 -8.75 0.97 18.81
N CYS A 126 -9.47 2.02 18.39
CA CYS A 126 -10.63 2.55 19.14
C CYS A 126 -11.99 2.00 18.68
N LYS A 127 -12.02 1.15 17.65
CA LYS A 127 -13.23 0.53 17.09
C LYS A 127 -14.24 1.48 16.43
N THR A 128 -13.94 2.78 16.34
CA THR A 128 -14.77 3.73 15.57
C THR A 128 -14.88 3.29 14.10
N PRO A 129 -16.08 3.28 13.51
CA PRO A 129 -16.27 3.11 12.07
C PRO A 129 -15.44 4.12 11.27
N PHE A 130 -14.88 3.67 10.15
CA PHE A 130 -14.05 4.49 9.26
C PHE A 130 -14.54 4.46 7.81
N ILE A 131 -15.18 3.37 7.40
CA ILE A 131 -15.83 3.32 6.10
C ILE A 131 -17.24 3.88 6.29
N GLU A 132 -17.47 5.07 5.71
CA GLU A 132 -18.80 5.59 5.38
C GLU A 132 -19.32 4.93 4.10
#